data_AF-A0A7C1HL17-F1
#
_entry.id   AF-A0A7C1HL17-F1
#
_cell.length_a   1.000
_cell.length_b   1.000
_cell.length_c   1.000
_cell.angle_alpha   90.00
_cell.angle_beta   90.00
_cell.angle_gamma   90.00
#
_symmetry.space_group_name_H-M   'P 1'
#
loop_
_entity.id
_entity.type
_entity.pdbx_description
1 polymer ?
#
loop_
_entity_poly.entity_id
_entity_poly.type
_entity_poly.pdbx_seq_one_letter_code
_entity_poly.pdbx_strand_id
1 'polypeptide(L)'
;MGKQNKTQLAKYLGISRQLLYYKHKQKARDWKLKVEIEKVLHNYPSYGHRRLAVHLKVNRKRVRRVMKIFGIKPYRRRGEKIQV
;
A
#
# COMPACT_ATOMS: atom_id res chain seq x y z
N MET A 1 36.74 2.03 14.08
CA MET A 1 35.88 3.14 13.62
C MET A 1 34.95 3.56 14.74
N GLY A 2 35.21 4.72 15.35
CA GLY A 2 34.46 5.20 16.52
C GLY A 2 32.98 5.42 16.22
N LYS A 3 32.13 5.13 17.20
CA LYS A 3 30.67 5.31 17.13
C LYS A 3 30.37 6.80 16.88
N GLN A 4 30.16 7.20 15.63
CA GLN A 4 29.88 8.59 15.31
C GLN A 4 28.64 9.08 16.06
N ASN A 5 28.76 10.24 16.70
CA ASN A 5 27.64 10.83 17.41
C ASN A 5 26.54 11.17 16.39
N LYS A 6 25.28 10.80 16.66
CA LYS A 6 24.14 11.05 15.76
C LYS A 6 24.01 12.53 15.37
N THR A 7 24.47 13.44 16.23
CA THR A 7 24.54 14.86 15.92
C THR A 7 25.57 15.19 14.85
N GLN A 8 26.75 14.56 14.88
CA GLN A 8 27.78 14.73 13.84
C GLN A 8 27.31 14.15 12.51
N LEU A 9 26.67 12.98 12.54
CA LEU A 9 26.10 12.34 11.35
C LEU A 9 25.02 13.21 10.70
N ALA A 10 24.10 13.78 11.50
CA ALA A 10 23.08 14.69 11.00
C ALA A 10 23.68 15.95 10.35
N LYS A 11 24.70 16.55 10.97
CA LYS A 11 25.43 17.70 10.40
C LYS A 11 26.11 17.33 9.08
N TYR A 12 26.81 16.20 9.03
CA TYR A 12 27.45 15.71 7.81
C TYR A 12 26.46 15.47 6.66
N LEU A 13 25.29 14.88 6.96
CA LEU A 13 24.24 14.62 6.00
C LEU A 13 23.38 15.86 5.65
N GLY A 14 23.56 16.99 6.32
CA GLY A 14 22.77 18.21 6.09
C GLY A 14 21.29 18.08 6.47
N ILE A 15 20.94 17.17 7.39
CA ILE A 15 19.55 16.92 7.81
C ILE A 15 19.33 17.20 9.29
N SER A 16 18.08 17.42 9.69
CA SER A 16 17.71 17.48 11.11
C SER A 16 17.97 16.13 11.80
N ARG A 17 18.48 16.18 13.04
CA ARG A 17 18.70 14.99 13.89
C ARG A 17 17.43 14.15 14.08
N GLN A 18 16.24 14.76 14.01
CA GLN A 18 14.97 14.03 14.13
C GLN A 18 14.74 13.06 12.96
N LEU A 19 15.21 13.40 11.76
CA LEU A 19 15.06 12.55 10.57
C LEU A 19 15.83 11.23 10.69
N LEU A 20 16.93 11.21 11.47
CA LEU A 20 17.67 9.97 11.78
C LEU A 20 16.82 8.94 12.53
N TYR A 21 15.77 9.38 13.21
CA TYR A 21 14.85 8.51 13.95
C TYR A 21 13.51 8.30 13.25
N TYR A 22 13.19 9.16 12.28
CA TYR A 22 11.90 9.11 11.62
C TYR A 22 11.78 7.87 10.73
N LYS A 23 10.76 7.05 10.99
CA LYS A 23 10.42 5.90 10.16
C LYS A 23 9.02 6.07 9.58
N HIS A 24 8.94 6.14 8.25
CA HIS A 24 7.68 6.34 7.55
C HIS A 24 6.73 5.14 7.74
N LYS A 25 5.64 5.33 8.49
CA LYS A 25 4.71 4.26 8.90
C LYS A 25 3.72 3.85 7.79
N GLN A 26 3.52 4.70 6.78
CA GLN A 26 2.51 4.45 5.75
C GLN A 26 2.80 3.19 4.94
N LYS A 27 4.07 2.90 4.63
CA LYS A 27 4.48 1.71 3.87
C LYS A 27 4.03 0.42 4.57
N ALA A 28 4.23 0.33 5.88
CA ALA A 28 3.80 -0.81 6.68
C ALA A 28 2.26 -0.94 6.73
N ARG A 29 1.54 0.18 6.86
CA ARG A 29 0.07 0.21 6.84
C ARG A 29 -0.51 -0.20 5.49
N ASP A 30 0.18 0.14 4.40
CA ASP A 30 -0.23 -0.20 3.05
C ASP A 30 0.03 -1.67 2.75
N TRP A 31 1.17 -2.19 3.19
CA TRP A 31 1.48 -3.61 3.10
C TRP A 31 0.44 -4.47 3.80
N LYS A 32 0.06 -4.11 5.04
CA LYS A 32 -0.99 -4.82 5.78
C LYS A 32 -2.31 -4.82 5.01
N LEU A 33 -2.71 -3.66 4.48
CA LEU A 33 -3.94 -3.54 3.71
C LEU A 33 -3.89 -4.33 2.39
N LYS A 34 -2.72 -4.40 1.74
CA LYS A 34 -2.52 -5.21 0.53
C LYS A 34 -2.80 -6.69 0.81
N VAL A 35 -2.28 -7.22 1.91
CA VAL A 35 -2.52 -8.61 2.32
C VAL A 35 -4.01 -8.86 2.59
N GLU A 36 -4.69 -7.94 3.27
CA GLU A 36 -6.14 -8.03 3.51
C GLU A 36 -6.94 -7.99 2.19
N ILE A 37 -6.58 -7.10 1.26
CA ILE A 37 -7.20 -7.02 -0.06
C ILE A 37 -7.04 -8.33 -0.84
N GLU A 38 -5.85 -8.93 -0.86
CA GLU A 38 -5.60 -10.18 -1.56
C GLU A 38 -6.43 -11.34 -1.00
N LYS A 39 -6.57 -11.42 0.33
CA LYS A 39 -7.44 -12.42 0.98
C LYS A 39 -8.89 -12.26 0.54
N VAL A 40 -9.40 -11.03 0.45
CA VAL A 40 -10.77 -10.78 -0.02
C VAL A 40 -10.91 -11.10 -1.51
N LEU A 41 -9.93 -10.73 -2.32
CA LEU A 41 -9.94 -11.00 -3.76
C LEU A 41 -9.81 -12.50 -4.09
N HIS A 42 -9.19 -13.30 -3.23
CA HIS A 42 -9.17 -14.76 -3.37
C HIS A 42 -10.59 -15.34 -3.40
N ASN A 43 -11.46 -14.89 -2.49
CA ASN A 43 -12.86 -15.33 -2.41
C ASN A 43 -13.78 -14.53 -3.36
N TYR A 44 -13.46 -13.26 -3.65
CA TYR A 44 -14.28 -12.36 -4.46
C TYR A 44 -13.44 -11.65 -5.54
N PRO A 45 -12.99 -12.35 -6.60
CA PRO A 45 -12.03 -11.81 -7.58
C PRO A 45 -12.50 -10.56 -8.32
N SER A 46 -13.82 -10.39 -8.47
CA SER A 46 -14.44 -9.27 -9.20
C SER A 46 -14.54 -7.97 -8.38
N TYR A 47 -14.17 -7.98 -7.09
CA TYR A 47 -14.34 -6.82 -6.23
C TYR A 47 -13.39 -5.68 -6.60
N GLY A 48 -13.96 -4.59 -7.10
CA GLY A 48 -13.25 -3.32 -7.23
C GLY A 48 -13.05 -2.61 -5.88
N HIS A 49 -12.26 -1.52 -5.90
CA HIS A 49 -11.91 -0.76 -4.69
C HIS A 49 -13.12 -0.24 -3.89
N ARG A 50 -14.28 -0.01 -4.53
CA ARG A 50 -15.52 0.38 -3.84
C ARG A 50 -16.09 -0.77 -3.00
N ARG A 51 -16.16 -1.99 -3.55
CA ARG A 51 -16.68 -3.18 -2.84
C ARG A 51 -15.71 -3.65 -1.76
N LEU A 52 -14.41 -3.64 -2.05
CA LEU A 52 -13.36 -3.92 -1.07
C LEU A 52 -13.43 -2.97 0.13
N ALA A 53 -13.70 -1.69 -0.09
CA ALA A 53 -13.83 -0.69 0.97
C ALA A 53 -14.97 -1.00 1.94
N VAL A 54 -16.13 -1.41 1.42
CA VAL A 54 -17.28 -1.83 2.24
C VAL A 54 -16.96 -3.11 3.00
N HIS A 55 -16.42 -4.12 2.32
CA HIS A 55 -16.09 -5.42 2.92
C HIS A 55 -15.07 -5.30 4.05
N LEU A 56 -13.99 -4.53 3.82
CA LEU A 56 -12.91 -4.32 4.78
C LEU A 56 -13.20 -3.19 5.78
N LYS A 57 -14.35 -2.50 5.68
CA LYS A 57 -14.73 -1.34 6.51
C LYS A 57 -13.64 -0.25 6.55
N VAL A 58 -13.02 0.04 5.41
CA VAL A 58 -11.96 1.06 5.26
C VAL A 58 -12.31 2.08 4.18
N ASN A 59 -11.70 3.26 4.25
CA ASN A 59 -11.97 4.32 3.27
C ASN A 59 -11.60 3.92 1.83
N ARG A 60 -12.53 4.11 0.89
CA ARG A 60 -12.35 3.85 -0.55
C ARG A 60 -11.11 4.48 -1.18
N LYS A 61 -10.70 5.68 -0.72
CA LYS A 61 -9.50 6.37 -1.22
C LYS A 61 -8.22 5.61 -0.82
N ARG A 62 -8.19 5.08 0.41
CA ARG A 62 -7.07 4.28 0.94
C ARG A 62 -6.91 2.97 0.16
N VAL A 63 -8.01 2.24 -0.04
CA VAL A 63 -8.02 1.00 -0.84
C VAL A 63 -7.56 1.27 -2.27
N ARG A 64 -8.13 2.29 -2.93
CA ARG A 64 -7.74 2.67 -4.29
C ARG A 64 -6.24 3.00 -4.39
N ARG A 65 -5.68 3.73 -3.41
CA ARG A 65 -4.26 4.06 -3.37
C ARG A 65 -3.39 2.82 -3.24
N VAL A 66 -3.75 1.90 -2.32
CA VAL A 66 -3.01 0.63 -2.14
C VAL A 66 -3.09 -0.23 -3.40
N MET A 67 -4.26 -0.37 -4.02
CA MET A 67 -4.40 -1.08 -5.29
C MET A 67 -3.52 -0.49 -6.40
N LYS A 68 -3.43 0.85 -6.50
CA LYS A 68 -2.53 1.51 -7.46
C LYS A 68 -1.05 1.25 -7.16
N ILE A 69 -0.63 1.38 -5.90
CA ILE A 69 0.78 1.19 -5.48
C ILE A 69 1.25 -0.23 -5.79
N PHE A 70 0.41 -1.24 -5.55
CA PHE A 70 0.76 -2.65 -5.74
C PHE A 70 0.28 -3.24 -7.07
N GLY A 71 -0.23 -2.42 -8.00
CA GLY A 71 -0.68 -2.89 -9.31
C GLY A 71 -1.88 -3.85 -9.30
N ILE A 72 -2.63 -3.90 -8.19
CA ILE A 72 -3.77 -4.82 -8.02
C ILE A 72 -4.93 -4.33 -8.87
N LYS A 73 -5.34 -5.16 -9.84
CA LYS A 73 -6.49 -4.91 -10.70
C LYS A 73 -7.59 -5.92 -10.38
N PRO A 74 -8.85 -5.49 -10.22
CA PRO A 74 -9.96 -6.43 -10.05
C PRO A 74 -10.13 -7.26 -11.32
N TYR A 75 -10.51 -8.52 -11.17
CA TYR A 75 -10.82 -9.37 -12.30
C TYR A 75 -12.03 -8.81 -13.06
N ARG A 76 -11.88 -8.63 -14.37
CA ARG A 76 -12.97 -8.29 -15.27
C ARG A 76 -13.26 -9.51 -16.14
N ARG A 77 -14.41 -10.15 -15.94
CA ARG A 77 -14.93 -11.14 -16.90
C ARG A 77 -15.14 -10.40 -18.22
N ARG A 78 -14.41 -10.77 -19.27
CA ARG A 78 -14.79 -10.46 -20.64
C ARG A 78 -15.76 -11.56 -21.07
N GLY A 79 -16.96 -11.19 -21.52
CA GLY A 79 -17.87 -12.16 -22.14
C GLY A 79 -17.22 -12.73 -23.41
N GLU A 80 -17.55 -13.96 -23.75
CA GLU A 80 -17.17 -14.53 -25.04
C GLU A 80 -17.70 -13.63 -26.15
N LYS A 81 -16.85 -13.32 -27.14
CA LYS A 81 -17.33 -12.61 -28.33
C LYS A 81 -18.22 -13.58 -29.08
N ILE A 82 -19.52 -13.28 -29.15
CA ILE A 82 -20.43 -13.97 -30.06
C ILE A 82 -19.87 -13.72 -31.47
N GLN A 83 -19.39 -14.76 -32.14
CA GLN A 83 -19.13 -14.73 -33.57
C GLN A 83 -20.49 -14.70 -34.26
N VAL A 84 -20.93 -13.50 -34.64
CA VAL A 84 -22.04 -13.28 -35.58
C VAL A 84 -21.45 -13.19 -36.97
#